data_AF-A0A7J6AJV2-F1
#
_entry.id   AF-A0A7J6AJV2-F1
#
_cell.length_a   1.000
_cell.length_b   1.000
_cell.length_c   1.000
_cell.angle_alpha   90.00
_cell.angle_beta   90.00
_cell.angle_gamma   90.00
#
_symmetry.space_group_name_H-M   'P 1'
#
loop_
_entity.id
_entity.type
_entity.pdbx_description
1 polymer ?
#
loop_
_entity_poly.entity_id
_entity_poly.type
_entity_poly.pdbx_seq_one_letter_code
_entity_poly.pdbx_strand_id
1 'polypeptide(L)' 'MMMVLILLLGTLGLLAHQSFGEIVLTQSPGPQSVSPGQSVTLTCSASQSVSSDLHWYLQKAGEAPKLLIYNDVT' A
#
# COMPACT_ATOMS: atom_id res chain seq x y z
N MET A 1 10.38 40.38 21.18
CA MET A 1 11.00 39.57 20.10
C MET A 1 10.89 38.06 20.37
N MET A 2 11.27 37.55 21.55
CA MET A 2 11.27 36.12 21.88
C MET A 2 9.88 35.45 21.84
N MET A 3 8.84 36.11 22.38
CA MET A 3 7.49 35.53 22.48
C MET A 3 6.81 35.34 21.11
N VAL A 4 7.08 36.23 20.15
CA VAL A 4 6.56 36.12 18.78
C VAL A 4 7.20 34.95 18.04
N LEU A 5 8.50 34.70 18.24
CA LEU A 5 9.20 33.58 17.62
C LEU A 5 8.66 32.22 18.09
N ILE A 6 8.35 32.09 19.39
CA ILE A 6 7.78 30.87 19.96
C ILE A 6 6.37 30.60 19.40
N LEU A 7 5.55 31.64 19.28
CA LEU A 7 4.22 31.53 18.67
C LEU A 7 4.33 31.10 17.20
N LEU A 8 5.24 31.69 16.42
CA LEU A 8 5.48 31.32 15.03
C LEU A 8 5.93 29.87 14.87
N LEU A 9 6.91 29.43 15.66
CA LEU A 9 7.42 28.05 15.63
C LEU A 9 6.34 27.04 16.06
N GLY A 10 5.54 27.39 17.07
CA GLY A 10 4.40 26.58 17.51
C GLY A 10 3.34 26.42 16.43
N THR A 11 2.95 27.52 15.76
CA THR A 11 2.00 27.47 14.64
C THR A 11 2.56 26.71 13.44
N LEU A 12 3.86 26.83 13.14
CA LEU A 12 4.49 26.10 12.05
C LEU A 12 4.53 24.59 12.33
N GLY A 13 4.81 24.19 13.57
CA GLY A 13 4.74 22.80 14.00
C GLY A 13 3.32 22.21 13.92
N LEU A 14 2.30 23.00 14.29
CA LEU A 14 0.89 22.61 14.16
C LEU A 14 0.45 22.43 12.70
N LEU A 15 0.99 23.23 11.78
CA LEU A 15 0.71 23.15 10.35
C LEU A 15 1.47 22.01 9.65
N ALA A 16 2.60 21.58 10.22
CA ALA A 16 3.36 20.44 9.74
C ALA A 16 2.75 19.12 10.25
N HIS A 17 1.52 18.80 9.85
CA HIS A 17 1.04 17.43 9.95
C HIS A 17 1.85 16.54 8.99
N GLN A 18 2.22 15.34 9.43
CA GLN A 18 2.78 14.33 8.54
C GLN A 18 1.78 14.04 7.43
N SER A 19 2.08 14.50 6.21
CA SER A 19 1.40 14.07 5.00
C SER A 19 1.98 12.71 4.62
N PHE A 20 1.28 11.63 4.97
CA PHE A 20 1.61 10.31 4.44
C PHE A 20 1.32 10.37 2.93
N GLY A 21 2.37 10.31 2.11
CA GLY A 21 2.20 10.20 0.67
C GLY A 21 1.41 8.94 0.30
N GLU A 22 0.93 8.87 -0.95
CA GLU A 22 0.22 7.70 -1.47
C GLU A 22 1.04 6.41 -1.29
N ILE A 23 0.40 5.34 -0.81
CA ILE A 23 1.02 4.02 -0.72
C ILE A 23 0.88 3.33 -2.08
N VAL A 24 2.00 3.00 -2.69
CA VAL A 24 2.05 2.35 -4.00
C VAL A 24 2.34 0.87 -3.80
N LEU A 25 1.49 0.01 -4.36
CA LEU A 25 1.70 -1.44 -4.42
C LEU A 25 2.31 -1.81 -5.77
N THR A 26 3.47 -2.45 -5.76
CA THR A 26 4.13 -2.99 -6.96
C THR A 26 4.00 -4.51 -6.98
N GLN A 27 3.44 -5.07 -8.05
CA GLN A 27 3.26 -6.51 -8.20
C GLN A 27 4.22 -7.10 -9.24
N SER A 28 4.69 -8.32 -9.01
CA SER A 28 5.50 -9.06 -9.98
C SER A 28 5.27 -10.58 -9.90
N PRO A 29 5.56 -11.34 -10.97
CA PRO A 29 5.79 -10.87 -12.33
C PRO A 29 4.54 -10.21 -12.93
N GLY A 30 4.71 -9.57 -14.09
CA GLY A 30 3.59 -9.11 -14.90
C GLY A 30 2.78 -10.27 -15.51
N PRO A 31 1.97 -10.01 -16.55
CA PRO A 31 1.18 -11.03 -17.22
C PRO A 31 2.05 -12.24 -17.65
N GLN A 32 1.65 -13.44 -17.22
CA GLN A 32 2.33 -14.68 -17.55
C GLN A 32 1.33 -15.75 -17.96
N SER A 33 1.78 -16.70 -18.79
CA SER A 33 1.03 -17.90 -19.13
C SER A 33 1.73 -19.12 -18.53
N VAL A 34 0.96 -20.01 -17.92
CA VAL A 34 1.49 -21.22 -17.27
C VAL A 34 0.69 -22.44 -17.69
N SER A 35 1.37 -23.58 -17.77
CA SER A 35 0.71 -24.85 -18.06
C SER A 35 -0.13 -25.31 -16.87
N PRO A 36 -1.28 -25.98 -17.10
CA PRO A 36 -2.07 -26.56 -16.02
C PRO A 36 -1.24 -27.48 -15.12
N GLY A 37 -1.44 -27.37 -13.80
CA GLY A 37 -0.70 -28.15 -12.79
C GLY A 37 0.66 -27.56 -12.38
N GLN A 38 1.08 -26.45 -13.00
CA GLN A 38 2.23 -25.67 -12.53
C GLN A 38 1.80 -24.64 -11.48
N SER A 39 2.68 -24.38 -10.51
CA SER A 39 2.49 -23.31 -9.52
C SER A 39 2.99 -21.98 -10.05
N VAL A 40 2.38 -20.89 -9.59
CA VAL A 40 2.84 -19.53 -9.84
C VAL A 40 3.06 -18.82 -8.51
N THR A 41 4.07 -17.96 -8.47
CA THR A 41 4.31 -17.07 -7.33
C THR A 41 4.12 -15.64 -7.80
N LEU A 42 3.22 -14.91 -7.13
CA LEU A 42 3.07 -13.47 -7.28
C LEU A 42 3.63 -12.81 -6.02
N THR A 43 4.36 -11.72 -6.19
CA THR A 43 4.86 -10.89 -5.10
C THR A 43 4.20 -9.52 -5.15
N CYS A 44 4.04 -8.91 -3.98
CA CYS A 44 3.55 -7.55 -3.83
C CYS A 44 4.49 -6.81 -2.86
N SER A 45 4.90 -5.60 -3.22
CA SER A 45 5.72 -4.74 -2.36
C SER A 45 5.03 -3.39 -2.21
N ALA A 46 4.81 -2.99 -0.96
CA ALA A 46 4.27 -1.68 -0.63
C ALA A 46 5.40 -0.66 -0.45
N SER A 47 5.19 0.59 -0.89
CA SER A 47 6.17 1.67 -0.71
C SER A 47 6.37 2.08 0.75
N GLN A 48 5.44 1.69 1.64
CA GLN A 48 5.44 1.95 3.08
C GLN A 48 4.81 0.75 3.81
N SER A 49 4.95 0.69 5.14
CA SER A 49 4.34 -0.38 5.93
C SER A 49 2.82 -0.33 5.83
N VAL A 50 2.21 -1.47 5.48
CA VAL A 50 0.75 -1.67 5.44
C VAL A 50 0.26 -2.64 6.53
N SER A 51 1.12 -2.98 7.50
CA SER A 51 0.82 -3.97 8.54
C SER A 51 0.25 -5.27 7.94
N SER A 52 -0.91 -5.72 8.42
CA SER A 52 -1.68 -6.83 7.85
C SER A 52 -2.84 -6.35 6.96
N ASP A 53 -2.87 -5.08 6.53
CA ASP A 53 -3.93 -4.51 5.70
C ASP A 53 -3.67 -4.74 4.20
N LEU A 54 -3.15 -5.93 3.85
CA LEU A 54 -2.92 -6.37 2.48
C LEU A 54 -3.85 -7.55 2.15
N HIS A 55 -4.47 -7.51 0.96
CA HIS A 55 -5.44 -8.52 0.52
C HIS A 55 -5.18 -8.93 -0.93
N TRP A 56 -5.40 -10.19 -1.25
CA TRP A 56 -5.32 -10.70 -2.62
C TRP A 56 -6.70 -10.97 -3.18
N TYR A 57 -6.94 -10.50 -4.41
CA TYR A 57 -8.20 -10.69 -5.13
C TYR A 57 -7.96 -11.43 -6.45
N LEU A 58 -8.86 -12.34 -6.79
CA LEU A 58 -8.98 -12.95 -8.11
C LEU A 58 -10.04 -12.22 -8.91
N GLN A 59 -9.70 -11.77 -10.11
CA GLN A 59 -10.66 -11.25 -11.06
C GLN A 59 -10.62 -12.06 -12.34
N LYS A 60 -11.75 -12.66 -12.71
CA LYS A 60 -11.97 -13.25 -14.02
C LYS A 60 -12.62 -12.21 -14.94
N ALA A 61 -12.39 -12.34 -16.24
CA ALA A 61 -12.98 -11.43 -17.22
C ALA A 61 -14.52 -11.40 -17.09
N GLY A 62 -15.09 -10.21 -16.88
CA GLY A 62 -16.53 -10.01 -16.73
C GLY A 62 -17.10 -10.33 -15.34
N GLU A 63 -16.29 -10.79 -14.39
CA GLU A 63 -16.71 -11.06 -13.01
C GLU A 63 -16.22 -9.97 -12.04
N ALA A 64 -16.94 -9.80 -10.93
CA ALA A 64 -16.49 -8.96 -9.83
C ALA A 64 -15.24 -9.56 -9.15
N PRO A 65 -14.32 -8.74 -8.62
CA PRO A 65 -13.19 -9.24 -7.84
C PRO A 65 -13.64 -10.10 -6.66
N LYS A 66 -13.03 -11.27 -6.50
CA LYS A 66 -13.28 -12.19 -5.38
C LYS A 66 -12.06 -12.24 -4.47
N LEU A 67 -12.26 -12.05 -3.18
CA LEU A 67 -11.22 -12.19 -2.17
C LEU A 67 -10.65 -13.62 -2.17
N LEU A 68 -9.32 -13.75 -2.27
CA LEU A 68 -8.58 -14.99 -2.17
C LEU A 68 -7.86 -15.11 -0.82
N ILE A 69 -7.14 -14.07 -0.42
CA ILE A 69 -6.35 -14.03 0.83
C ILE A 69 -6.70 -12.73 1.56
N TYR A 70 -7.06 -12.89 2.83
CA TYR A 70 -7.35 -11.80 3.76
C TYR A 70 -6.17 -11.65 4.74
N ASN A 71 -5.82 -10.41 5.08
CA ASN A 71 -4.72 -10.07 5.97
C ASN A 71 -3.39 -10.76 5.67
N ASP A 72 -2.86 -10.56 4.46
CA ASP A 72 -1.54 -11.05 4.10
C ASP A 72 -0.46 -10.28 4.86
N VAL A 73 0.47 -11.01 5.45
CA VAL A 73 1.59 -10.41 6.18
C VAL A 73 2.77 -10.40 5.22
N THR A 74 3.15 -9.21 4.78
CA THR A 74 4.31 -9.03 3.89
C THR A 74 5.61 -9.30 4.63
#